data_AF-A0A819QJ59-F1
#
_entry.id   AF-A0A819QJ59-F1
#
_cell.length_a   1.000
_cell.length_b   1.000
_cell.length_c   1.000
_cell.angle_alpha   90.00
_cell.angle_beta   90.00
_cell.angle_gamma   90.00
#
_symmetry.space_group_name_H-M   'P 1'
#
loop_
_entity.id
_entity.type
_entity.pdbx_description
1 polymer ?
#
loop_
_entity_poly.entity_id
_entity_poly.type
_entity_poly.pdbx_seq_one_letter_code
_entity_poly.pdbx_strand_id
1 'polypeptide(L)'
;MSFMNNLQEDLIKEYAQKNHWNYVITRPNVIIGVSKGNFMNFAVSLAIYATIQKEKGEPLIFPGSEIAWNAILDHSSALTNARFQLWSSTNEKTANQVFNIHNGDKVQFRAIWPKIEEYFGFPHYEQKFSEDKTVSNLFLPEYMSKHKELWHQIAKRYNIDEAAFEYTTWMFT
;
A
#
# COMPACT_ATOMS: atom_id res chain seq x y z
N MET A 1 -5.25 26.66 -22.38
CA MET A 1 -5.12 26.27 -20.96
C MET A 1 -5.68 24.87 -20.82
N SER A 2 -4.85 23.91 -20.41
CA SER A 2 -5.17 22.49 -20.36
C SER A 2 -6.13 22.19 -19.20
N PHE A 3 -7.36 21.76 -19.51
CA PHE A 3 -8.28 21.20 -18.52
C PHE A 3 -7.90 19.73 -18.28
N MET A 4 -7.08 19.46 -17.26
CA MET A 4 -7.14 18.16 -16.61
C MET A 4 -8.43 18.14 -15.78
N ASN A 5 -9.50 17.59 -16.34
CA ASN A 5 -10.78 17.39 -15.64
C ASN A 5 -10.57 16.47 -14.43
N ASN A 6 -10.66 17.00 -13.22
CA ASN A 6 -10.77 16.18 -12.02
C ASN A 6 -12.24 16.12 -11.61
N LEU A 7 -12.99 15.24 -12.28
CA LEU A 7 -14.45 15.14 -12.18
C LEU A 7 -14.97 15.11 -10.74
N GLN A 8 -14.28 14.41 -9.83
CA GLN A 8 -14.68 14.34 -8.42
C GLN A 8 -14.58 15.71 -7.73
N GLU A 9 -13.51 16.47 -7.98
CA GLU A 9 -13.33 17.81 -7.42
C GLU A 9 -14.32 18.81 -8.01
N ASP A 10 -14.61 18.70 -9.31
CA ASP A 10 -15.53 19.61 -9.98
C ASP A 10 -16.97 19.38 -9.48
N LEU A 11 -17.38 18.13 -9.34
CA LEU A 11 -18.69 17.76 -8.80
C LEU A 11 -18.87 18.23 -7.36
N ILE A 12 -17.88 18.03 -6.47
CA ILE A 12 -18.05 18.47 -5.08
C ILE A 12 -18.11 20.00 -4.97
N LYS A 13 -17.35 20.73 -5.78
CA LYS A 13 -17.39 22.20 -5.83
C LYS A 13 -18.75 22.71 -6.32
N GLU A 14 -19.27 22.11 -7.39
CA GLU A 14 -20.58 22.46 -7.94
C GLU A 14 -21.71 22.17 -6.93
N TYR A 15 -21.70 20.98 -6.30
CA TYR A 15 -22.69 20.61 -5.30
C TYR A 15 -22.58 21.45 -4.02
N ALA A 16 -21.36 21.80 -3.59
CA ALA A 16 -21.11 22.71 -2.48
C ALA A 16 -21.76 24.07 -2.70
N GLN A 17 -21.53 24.65 -3.89
CA GLN A 17 -22.09 25.94 -4.27
C GLN A 17 -23.62 25.90 -4.32
N LYS A 18 -24.22 24.87 -4.93
CA LYS A 18 -25.68 24.73 -5.06
C LYS A 18 -26.40 24.56 -3.72
N ASN A 19 -25.76 23.93 -2.73
CA ASN A 19 -26.39 23.56 -1.47
C ASN A 19 -25.88 24.38 -0.26
N HIS A 20 -25.07 25.42 -0.51
CA HIS A 20 -24.57 26.35 0.52
C HIS A 20 -23.82 25.68 1.68
N TRP A 21 -22.98 24.68 1.37
CA TRP A 21 -22.13 23.98 2.34
C TRP A 21 -20.66 24.08 1.93
N ASN A 22 -19.77 24.00 2.93
CA ASN A 22 -18.33 24.00 2.71
C ASN A 22 -17.82 22.59 2.41
N TYR A 23 -16.70 22.48 1.71
CA TYR A 23 -16.00 21.23 1.46
C TYR A 23 -14.53 21.28 1.89
N VAL A 24 -13.92 20.11 2.06
CA VAL A 24 -12.47 19.95 2.19
C VAL A 24 -12.05 18.79 1.29
N ILE A 25 -11.03 18.99 0.47
CA ILE A 25 -10.45 17.92 -0.35
C ILE A 25 -9.15 17.48 0.29
N THR A 26 -9.00 16.18 0.54
CA THR A 26 -7.77 15.59 1.08
C THR A 26 -7.12 14.67 0.07
N ARG A 27 -5.80 14.80 -0.11
CA ARG A 27 -4.97 13.99 -0.99
C ARG A 27 -3.96 13.21 -0.13
N PRO A 28 -4.33 12.01 0.36
CA PRO A 28 -3.41 11.20 1.14
C PRO A 28 -2.28 10.65 0.26
N ASN A 29 -1.09 10.49 0.85
CA ASN A 29 -0.04 9.63 0.29
C ASN A 29 -0.35 8.15 0.55
N VAL A 30 0.59 7.25 0.25
CA VAL A 30 0.46 5.80 0.50
C VAL A 30 -0.12 5.56 1.90
N ILE A 31 -1.30 4.93 1.95
CA ILE A 31 -2.03 4.78 3.20
C ILE A 31 -1.55 3.53 3.93
N ILE A 32 -1.00 3.72 5.14
CA ILE A 32 -0.64 2.62 6.02
C ILE A 32 -1.77 2.37 7.02
N GLY A 33 -2.43 1.23 6.91
CA GLY A 33 -3.55 0.85 7.76
C GLY A 33 -4.06 -0.55 7.47
N VAL A 34 -5.10 -0.95 8.19
CA VAL A 34 -5.73 -2.27 8.06
C VAL A 34 -7.20 -2.07 7.71
N SER A 35 -7.65 -2.69 6.62
CA SER A 35 -9.04 -2.73 6.21
C SER A 35 -9.31 -4.02 5.42
N LYS A 36 -10.51 -4.59 5.57
CA LYS A 36 -10.97 -5.72 4.76
C LYS A 36 -11.63 -5.19 3.48
N GLY A 37 -11.28 -5.75 2.33
CA GLY A 37 -11.92 -5.42 1.05
C GLY A 37 -11.49 -4.08 0.43
N ASN A 38 -10.36 -3.50 0.84
CA ASN A 38 -9.78 -2.39 0.09
C ASN A 38 -9.06 -2.91 -1.18
N PHE A 39 -9.04 -2.10 -2.23
CA PHE A 39 -8.42 -2.48 -3.51
C PHE A 39 -6.88 -2.35 -3.54
N MET A 40 -6.29 -1.78 -2.47
CA MET A 40 -4.85 -1.54 -2.33
C MET A 40 -4.36 -2.10 -0.99
N ASN A 41 -3.98 -3.38 -0.96
CA ASN A 41 -3.65 -4.09 0.26
C ASN A 41 -2.21 -4.61 0.29
N PHE A 42 -1.26 -3.67 0.34
CA PHE A 42 0.17 -3.98 0.36
C PHE A 42 0.56 -4.92 1.51
N ALA A 43 0.05 -4.66 2.71
CA ALA A 43 0.41 -5.43 3.90
C ALA A 43 -0.07 -6.88 3.82
N VAL A 44 -1.30 -7.13 3.33
CA VAL A 44 -1.80 -8.51 3.14
C VAL A 44 -1.04 -9.22 2.02
N SER A 45 -0.75 -8.54 0.90
CA SER A 45 0.08 -9.12 -0.16
C SER A 45 1.44 -9.58 0.36
N LEU A 46 2.12 -8.70 1.11
CA LEU A 46 3.42 -9.00 1.70
C LEU A 46 3.34 -10.14 2.70
N ALA A 47 2.32 -10.17 3.56
CA ALA A 47 2.14 -11.22 4.55
C ALA A 47 1.88 -12.59 3.90
N ILE A 48 1.04 -12.66 2.86
CA ILE A 48 0.77 -13.89 2.12
C ILE A 48 2.03 -14.35 1.37
N TYR A 49 2.74 -13.43 0.71
CA TYR A 49 4.01 -13.73 0.05
C TYR A 49 5.04 -14.29 1.03
N ALA A 50 5.26 -13.62 2.16
CA ALA A 50 6.18 -14.08 3.20
C ALA A 50 5.77 -15.43 3.78
N THR A 51 4.48 -15.66 4.01
CA THR A 51 3.98 -16.95 4.51
C THR A 51 4.25 -18.08 3.52
N ILE A 52 4.02 -17.85 2.23
CA ILE A 52 4.32 -18.83 1.17
C ILE A 52 5.82 -19.10 1.06
N GLN A 53 6.68 -18.06 1.08
CA GLN A 53 8.14 -18.25 1.05
C GLN A 53 8.61 -19.09 2.25
N LYS A 54 8.00 -18.87 3.43
CA LYS A 54 8.35 -19.60 4.65
C LYS A 54 7.95 -21.07 4.56
N GLU A 55 6.75 -21.37 4.06
CA GLU A 55 6.29 -22.75 3.84
C GLU A 55 7.19 -23.49 2.84
N LYS A 56 7.74 -22.78 1.85
CA LYS A 56 8.67 -23.34 0.85
C LYS A 56 10.13 -23.43 1.33
N GLY A 57 10.48 -22.79 2.45
CA GLY A 57 11.87 -22.69 2.90
C GLY A 57 12.75 -21.83 1.98
N GLU A 58 12.15 -20.89 1.25
CA GLU A 58 12.84 -20.00 0.31
C GLU A 58 13.08 -18.61 0.93
N PRO A 59 14.10 -17.85 0.49
CA PRO A 59 14.35 -16.51 1.01
C PRO A 59 13.21 -15.53 0.69
N LEU A 60 13.08 -14.47 1.49
CA LEU A 60 12.12 -13.39 1.26
C LEU A 60 12.73 -12.31 0.35
N ILE A 61 12.64 -12.52 -0.96
CA ILE A 61 13.21 -11.62 -1.97
C ILE A 61 12.30 -10.40 -2.14
N PHE A 62 12.86 -9.18 -2.16
CA PHE A 62 12.09 -8.00 -2.53
C PHE A 62 11.61 -8.11 -3.98
N PRO A 63 10.29 -8.08 -4.25
CA PRO A 63 9.74 -8.35 -5.58
C PRO A 63 9.81 -7.16 -6.54
N GLY A 64 10.14 -5.96 -6.06
CA GLY A 64 10.16 -4.73 -6.86
C GLY A 64 11.49 -4.45 -7.59
N SER A 65 11.57 -3.30 -8.24
CA SER A 65 12.76 -2.81 -8.95
C SER A 65 13.82 -2.24 -7.99
N GLU A 66 15.06 -2.06 -8.47
CA GLU A 66 16.10 -1.37 -7.69
C GLU A 66 15.73 0.11 -7.44
N ILE A 67 14.97 0.71 -8.36
CA ILE A 67 14.44 2.06 -8.22
C ILE A 67 13.49 2.11 -7.02
N ALA A 68 12.51 1.21 -6.95
CA ALA A 68 11.57 1.12 -5.83
C ALA A 68 12.29 0.81 -4.51
N TRP A 69 13.30 -0.06 -4.55
CA TRP A 69 14.11 -0.42 -3.38
C TRP A 69 14.79 0.78 -2.71
N ASN A 70 15.33 1.69 -3.53
CA ASN A 70 16.04 2.88 -3.09
C ASN A 70 15.14 4.13 -2.98
N ALA A 71 13.92 4.08 -3.51
CA ALA A 71 12.99 5.20 -3.51
C ALA A 71 12.69 5.66 -2.09
N ILE A 72 12.65 6.98 -1.92
CA ILE A 72 12.16 7.62 -0.71
C ILE A 72 10.65 7.71 -0.82
N LEU A 73 9.95 6.97 0.03
CA LEU A 73 8.51 6.92 0.09
C LEU A 73 8.00 7.83 1.20
N ASP A 74 6.97 8.59 0.87
CA ASP A 74 6.13 9.30 1.83
C ASP A 74 4.83 8.52 2.04
N HIS A 75 4.26 8.65 3.23
CA HIS A 75 3.09 7.88 3.62
C HIS A 75 2.20 8.67 4.57
N SER A 76 0.95 8.23 4.66
CA SER A 76 -0.05 8.78 5.58
C SER A 76 -0.73 7.64 6.31
N SER A 77 -0.60 7.57 7.64
CA SER A 77 -1.29 6.50 8.36
C SER A 77 -2.81 6.69 8.26
N ALA A 78 -3.58 5.61 8.25
CA ALA A 78 -5.05 5.68 8.27
C ALA A 78 -5.55 6.51 9.46
N LEU A 79 -4.86 6.43 10.60
CA LEU A 79 -5.16 7.22 11.79
C LEU A 79 -4.86 8.71 11.60
N THR A 80 -3.74 9.06 10.97
CA THR A 80 -3.39 10.45 10.63
C THR A 80 -4.43 11.04 9.68
N ASN A 81 -4.81 10.29 8.65
CA ASN A 81 -5.86 10.70 7.71
C ASN A 81 -7.20 10.94 8.42
N ALA A 82 -7.64 10.00 9.25
CA ALA A 82 -8.89 10.12 10.00
C ALA A 82 -8.87 11.32 10.96
N ARG A 83 -7.77 11.51 11.70
CA ARG A 83 -7.60 12.66 12.61
C ARG A 83 -7.64 13.98 11.86
N PHE A 84 -6.95 14.08 10.73
CA PHE A 84 -6.95 15.29 9.91
C PHE A 84 -8.34 15.60 9.36
N GLN A 85 -9.04 14.60 8.83
CA GLN A 85 -10.39 14.76 8.30
C GLN A 85 -11.40 15.16 9.38
N LEU A 86 -11.31 14.57 10.58
CA LEU A 86 -12.14 14.97 11.71
C LEU A 86 -11.87 16.43 12.10
N TRP A 87 -10.60 16.80 12.25
CA TRP A 87 -10.21 18.17 12.58
C TRP A 87 -10.68 19.18 11.51
N SER A 88 -10.43 18.91 10.24
CA SER A 88 -10.79 19.81 9.14
C SER A 88 -12.30 19.94 8.94
N SER A 89 -13.09 18.91 9.28
CA SER A 89 -14.55 18.99 9.21
C SER A 89 -15.17 20.00 10.18
N THR A 90 -14.44 20.38 11.24
CA THR A 90 -14.92 21.27 12.30
C THR A 90 -14.19 22.63 12.34
N ASN A 91 -13.19 22.82 11.48
CA ASN A 91 -12.38 24.03 11.45
C ASN A 91 -12.78 24.92 10.27
N GLU A 92 -13.40 26.07 10.54
CA GLU A 92 -13.81 27.00 9.48
C GLU A 92 -12.64 27.49 8.62
N LYS A 93 -11.41 27.52 9.15
CA LYS A 93 -10.21 27.93 8.40
C LYS A 93 -9.82 26.94 7.31
N THR A 94 -10.35 25.72 7.34
CA THR A 94 -10.09 24.71 6.30
C THR A 94 -11.17 24.68 5.23
N ALA A 95 -12.22 25.50 5.34
CA ALA A 95 -13.31 25.55 4.38
C ALA A 95 -12.82 25.85 2.95
N ASN A 96 -13.29 25.03 2.02
CA ASN A 96 -13.05 25.13 0.58
C ASN A 96 -11.55 25.05 0.21
N GLN A 97 -10.78 24.32 1.01
CA GLN A 97 -9.35 24.12 0.81
C GLN A 97 -9.02 22.69 0.37
N VAL A 98 -7.82 22.54 -0.20
CA VAL A 98 -7.24 21.28 -0.64
C VAL A 98 -5.96 21.03 0.15
N PHE A 99 -5.83 19.84 0.77
CA PHE A 99 -4.68 19.48 1.59
C PHE A 99 -4.07 18.16 1.16
N ASN A 100 -2.74 18.11 1.10
CA ASN A 100 -2.02 16.84 1.15
C ASN A 100 -1.92 16.38 2.61
N ILE A 101 -1.97 15.07 2.84
CA ILE A 101 -1.77 14.48 4.17
C ILE A 101 -0.55 13.56 4.11
N HIS A 102 0.38 13.77 5.04
CA HIS A 102 1.57 12.94 5.22
C HIS A 102 1.95 12.87 6.71
N ASN A 103 2.62 11.79 7.11
CA ASN A 103 3.09 11.62 8.49
C ASN A 103 4.34 12.48 8.80
N GLY A 104 5.08 12.90 7.77
CA GLY A 104 6.26 13.77 7.91
C GLY A 104 7.58 13.01 7.99
N ASP A 105 7.54 11.70 8.23
CA ASP A 105 8.66 10.79 8.11
C ASP A 105 8.73 10.14 6.72
N LYS A 106 9.92 9.62 6.39
CA LYS A 106 10.25 9.05 5.08
C LYS A 106 10.77 7.63 5.27
N VAL A 107 10.38 6.73 4.38
CA VAL A 107 10.80 5.33 4.42
C VAL A 107 11.42 4.91 3.09
N GLN A 108 12.33 3.93 3.13
CA GLN A 108 12.87 3.29 1.95
C GLN A 108 12.73 1.78 2.12
N PHE A 109 12.40 1.06 1.05
CA PHE A 109 12.26 -0.41 1.12
C PHE A 109 13.54 -1.06 1.63
N ARG A 110 14.71 -0.59 1.19
CA ARG A 110 16.01 -1.09 1.69
C ARG A 110 16.20 -1.00 3.21
N ALA A 111 15.54 -0.05 3.87
CA ALA A 111 15.65 0.14 5.31
C ALA A 111 14.58 -0.66 6.10
N ILE A 112 13.44 -0.94 5.48
CA ILE A 112 12.34 -1.66 6.14
C ILE A 112 12.34 -3.16 5.85
N TRP A 113 12.88 -3.59 4.71
CA TRP A 113 12.87 -5.01 4.32
C TRP A 113 13.61 -5.92 5.30
N PRO A 114 14.81 -5.56 5.82
CA PRO A 114 15.46 -6.39 6.85
C PRO A 114 14.62 -6.56 8.12
N LYS A 115 13.82 -5.54 8.47
CA LYS A 115 12.89 -5.61 9.60
C LYS A 115 11.68 -6.50 9.30
N ILE A 116 11.25 -6.55 8.04
CA ILE A 116 10.20 -7.46 7.59
C ILE A 116 10.72 -8.91 7.62
N GLU A 117 11.94 -9.15 7.14
CA GLU A 117 12.61 -10.45 7.26
C GLU A 117 12.66 -10.91 8.71
N GLU A 118 13.15 -10.05 9.62
CA GLU A 118 13.19 -10.32 11.06
C GLU A 118 11.80 -10.63 11.62
N TYR A 119 10.79 -9.80 11.31
CA TYR A 119 9.41 -9.99 11.78
C TYR A 119 8.83 -11.34 11.37
N PHE A 120 9.07 -11.79 10.13
CA PHE A 120 8.62 -13.09 9.65
C PHE A 120 9.60 -14.23 9.97
N GLY A 121 10.73 -13.95 10.62
CA GLY A 121 11.74 -14.94 11.01
C GLY A 121 12.51 -15.54 9.83
N PHE A 122 12.81 -14.74 8.81
CA PHE A 122 13.71 -15.09 7.72
C PHE A 122 15.17 -14.75 8.07
N PRO A 123 16.15 -15.56 7.64
CA PRO A 123 17.53 -15.10 7.55
C PRO A 123 17.61 -13.89 6.63
N HIS A 124 18.51 -12.96 6.94
CA HIS A 124 18.74 -11.80 6.08
C HIS A 124 19.20 -12.23 4.69
N TYR A 125 18.52 -11.74 3.65
CA TYR A 125 18.89 -11.96 2.26
C TYR A 125 19.50 -10.69 1.67
N GLU A 126 20.73 -10.81 1.14
CA GLU A 126 21.34 -9.72 0.39
C GLU A 126 20.62 -9.58 -0.97
N GLN A 127 19.84 -8.50 -1.11
CA GLN A 127 19.02 -8.26 -2.28
C GLN A 127 19.86 -8.12 -3.55
N LYS A 128 19.45 -8.85 -4.60
CA LYS A 128 20.05 -8.78 -5.94
C LYS A 128 19.03 -8.31 -6.95
N PHE A 129 19.48 -7.53 -7.92
CA PHE A 129 18.67 -7.03 -9.03
C PHE A 129 19.26 -7.49 -10.35
N SER A 130 18.43 -7.58 -11.39
CA SER A 130 18.88 -7.84 -12.77
C SER A 130 19.80 -6.72 -13.26
N GLU A 131 20.59 -6.99 -14.30
CA GLU A 131 21.50 -5.99 -14.89
C GLU A 131 20.76 -4.73 -15.39
N ASP A 132 19.54 -4.90 -15.89
CA ASP A 132 18.70 -3.80 -16.37
C ASP A 132 17.92 -3.09 -15.25
N LYS A 133 18.01 -3.58 -14.01
CA LYS A 133 17.45 -2.96 -12.79
C LYS A 133 15.92 -2.81 -12.77
N THR A 134 15.23 -3.40 -13.75
CA THR A 134 13.79 -3.20 -13.99
C THR A 134 12.92 -4.04 -13.06
N VAL A 135 13.39 -5.21 -12.64
CA VAL A 135 12.67 -6.13 -11.77
C VAL A 135 13.68 -6.87 -10.90
N SER A 136 13.31 -7.21 -9.66
CA SER A 136 13.91 -8.40 -9.05
C SER A 136 13.64 -9.59 -9.98
N ASN A 137 14.39 -10.70 -9.90
CA ASN A 137 14.15 -11.88 -10.75
C ASN A 137 12.76 -12.55 -10.55
N LEU A 138 11.80 -11.86 -9.93
CA LEU A 138 10.48 -12.31 -9.53
C LEU A 138 9.40 -11.30 -9.94
N PHE A 139 8.60 -11.63 -10.96
CA PHE A 139 7.36 -10.91 -11.23
C PHE A 139 6.24 -11.45 -10.32
N LEU A 140 5.99 -10.74 -9.22
CA LEU A 140 5.13 -11.23 -8.13
C LEU A 140 3.70 -11.59 -8.55
N PRO A 141 2.97 -10.84 -9.41
CA PRO A 141 1.62 -11.21 -9.82
C PRO A 141 1.55 -12.60 -10.45
N GLU A 142 2.44 -12.90 -11.40
CA GLU A 142 2.50 -14.22 -12.04
C GLU A 142 2.96 -15.28 -11.04
N TYR A 143 3.99 -14.99 -10.25
CA TYR A 143 4.50 -15.93 -9.26
C TYR A 143 3.43 -16.34 -8.26
N MET A 144 2.72 -15.38 -7.66
CA MET A 144 1.70 -15.66 -6.66
C MET A 144 0.49 -16.38 -7.26
N SER A 145 0.14 -16.10 -8.52
CA SER A 145 -0.93 -16.82 -9.23
C SER A 145 -0.70 -18.35 -9.25
N LYS A 146 0.57 -18.77 -9.39
CA LYS A 146 0.97 -20.19 -9.40
C LYS A 146 0.99 -20.83 -8.01
N HIS A 147 0.99 -20.02 -6.95
CA HIS A 147 1.05 -20.47 -5.54
C HIS A 147 -0.27 -20.28 -4.79
N LYS A 148 -1.35 -19.91 -5.48
CA LYS A 148 -2.67 -19.72 -4.88
C LYS A 148 -3.18 -20.97 -4.14
N GLU A 149 -2.99 -22.14 -4.72
CA GLU A 149 -3.42 -23.40 -4.09
C GLU A 149 -2.64 -23.69 -2.80
N LEU A 150 -1.35 -23.34 -2.76
CA LEU A 150 -0.55 -23.47 -1.54
C LEU A 150 -1.09 -22.54 -0.43
N TRP A 151 -1.50 -21.32 -0.77
CA TRP A 151 -2.18 -20.45 0.19
C TRP A 151 -3.45 -21.10 0.75
N HIS A 152 -4.31 -21.70 -0.08
CA HIS A 152 -5.52 -22.37 0.40
C HIS A 152 -5.21 -23.50 1.40
N GLN A 153 -4.16 -24.27 1.14
CA GLN A 153 -3.72 -25.33 2.06
C GLN A 153 -3.21 -24.79 3.40
N ILE A 154 -2.38 -23.73 3.35
CA ILE A 154 -1.89 -23.03 4.55
C ILE A 154 -3.07 -22.46 5.33
N ALA A 155 -3.98 -21.76 4.65
CA ALA A 155 -5.10 -21.09 5.27
C ALA A 155 -6.04 -22.07 5.99
N LYS A 156 -6.32 -23.23 5.38
CA LYS A 156 -7.04 -24.33 6.03
C LYS A 156 -6.30 -24.88 7.24
N ARG A 157 -5.00 -25.14 7.12
CA ARG A 157 -4.17 -25.70 8.21
C ARG A 157 -4.17 -24.81 9.44
N TYR A 158 -4.10 -23.49 9.26
CA TYR A 158 -4.05 -22.51 10.34
C TYR A 158 -5.41 -21.91 10.69
N ASN A 159 -6.51 -22.36 10.07
CA ASN A 159 -7.87 -21.84 10.26
C ASN A 159 -7.96 -20.31 10.10
N ILE A 160 -7.42 -19.79 8.99
CA ILE A 160 -7.44 -18.37 8.63
C ILE A 160 -8.22 -18.14 7.32
N ASP A 161 -8.51 -16.87 7.00
CA ASP A 161 -9.36 -16.49 5.86
C ASP A 161 -8.71 -16.90 4.51
N GLU A 162 -9.23 -17.97 3.90
CA GLU A 162 -8.79 -18.44 2.58
C GLU A 162 -8.98 -17.36 1.50
N ALA A 163 -10.02 -16.53 1.61
CA ALA A 163 -10.33 -15.48 0.64
C ALA A 163 -9.37 -14.29 0.75
N ALA A 164 -8.47 -14.25 1.73
CA ALA A 164 -7.50 -13.17 1.87
C ALA A 164 -6.64 -12.98 0.61
N PHE A 165 -6.38 -14.06 -0.14
CA PHE A 165 -5.67 -14.01 -1.40
C PHE A 165 -6.37 -13.12 -2.45
N GLU A 166 -7.70 -13.07 -2.45
CA GLU A 166 -8.49 -12.25 -3.39
C GLU A 166 -8.43 -10.75 -3.08
N TYR A 167 -8.00 -10.38 -1.86
CA TYR A 167 -7.90 -8.98 -1.44
C TYR A 167 -6.51 -8.38 -1.65
N THR A 168 -5.59 -9.15 -2.23
CA THR A 168 -4.19 -8.75 -2.43
C THR A 168 -4.02 -7.80 -3.61
N THR A 169 -2.97 -6.99 -3.52
CA THR A 169 -2.45 -6.17 -4.62
C THR A 169 -0.99 -6.57 -4.87
N TRP A 170 -0.72 -7.26 -5.97
CA TRP A 170 0.60 -7.88 -6.21
C TRP A 170 1.63 -6.98 -6.89
N MET A 171 1.25 -5.77 -7.29
CA MET A 171 2.19 -4.84 -7.94
C MET A 171 2.99 -4.07 -6.88
N PHE A 172 4.30 -4.28 -6.90
CA PHE A 172 5.31 -3.57 -6.11
C PHE A 172 6.08 -2.67 -7.09
N THR A 173 5.45 -1.59 -7.55
CA THR A 173 6.03 -0.62 -8.48
C THR A 173 6.82 0.46 -7.75
#